data_AF-A0A9E3WQ21-F1
#
_entry.id   AF-A0A9E3WQ21-F1
#
_cell.length_a   1.000
_cell.length_b   1.000
_cell.length_c   1.000
_cell.angle_alpha   90.00
_cell.angle_beta   90.00
_cell.angle_gamma   90.00
#
_symmetry.space_group_name_H-M   'P 1'
#
loop_
_entity.id
_entity.type
_entity.pdbx_description
1 polymer ?
#
loop_
_entity_poly.entity_id
_entity_poly.type
_entity_poly.pdbx_seq_one_letter_code
_entity_poly.pdbx_strand_id
1 'polypeptide(L)'
;MHDPYAFEPFLTDYDLYLLGEGTHSRAYDKLGAKLRDVEGVTGVNFAVWAPNATSVQVVGDFNYWDGRSHSMRKHIPSGIWELFIPGLKTGEKYKFRVKTSDGGSIDKSDPYGVAAELPPCTASIVADLDVHQWRDSKWMEQRRQLNPLEQPMSIYEVHLGSWRRGKDRLHGWLNYRELAHQLVEYCQEMGYTHLELMPVSEHPYTGSWGYQTVGYFSVTSRYGSPEDFMYFVDHCHQNGIGVIIDWVPAHFPKDDHGLRRFDGTALYEHADPRQGEHP
;
A
#
# COMPACT_ATOMS: atom_id res chain seq x y z
N MET A 1 19.93 -1.39 22.63
CA MET A 1 19.33 -0.95 21.34
C MET A 1 20.50 -0.78 20.39
N HIS A 2 20.47 -1.43 19.22
CA HIS A 2 21.54 -1.28 18.22
C HIS A 2 21.45 0.11 17.60
N ASP A 3 22.58 0.66 17.16
CA ASP A 3 22.63 1.96 16.48
C ASP A 3 22.09 1.83 15.04
N PRO A 4 21.01 2.56 14.65
CA PRO A 4 20.47 2.55 13.29
C PRO A 4 21.50 2.88 12.19
N TYR A 5 22.56 3.61 12.53
CA TYR A 5 23.57 4.09 11.58
C TYR A 5 24.77 3.15 11.43
N ALA A 6 24.79 2.02 12.16
CA ALA A 6 25.84 1.01 12.06
C ALA A 6 25.63 0.01 10.89
N PHE A 7 24.48 0.08 10.20
CA PHE A 7 24.10 -0.88 9.17
C PHE A 7 24.34 -0.32 7.75
N GLU A 8 24.84 -1.19 6.88
CA GLU A 8 25.00 -0.87 5.46
C GLU A 8 23.64 -0.75 4.75
N PRO A 9 23.56 0.04 3.65
CA PRO A 9 22.38 0.09 2.79
C PRO A 9 21.93 -1.26 2.25
N PHE A 10 20.62 -1.46 2.06
CA PHE A 10 20.07 -2.68 1.45
C PHE A 10 19.83 -2.52 -0.05
N LEU A 11 19.69 -1.29 -0.53
CA LEU A 11 19.59 -0.99 -1.95
C LEU A 11 20.94 -1.21 -2.63
N THR A 12 20.96 -2.14 -3.59
CA THR A 12 22.15 -2.38 -4.41
C THR A 12 22.27 -1.34 -5.52
N ASP A 13 23.47 -1.17 -6.07
CA ASP A 13 23.68 -0.30 -7.25
C ASP A 13 22.79 -0.71 -8.43
N TYR A 14 22.49 -2.00 -8.57
CA TYR A 14 21.58 -2.51 -9.61
C TYR A 14 20.12 -2.11 -9.34
N ASP A 15 19.67 -2.19 -8.08
CA ASP A 15 18.33 -1.70 -7.70
C ASP A 15 18.21 -0.20 -8.00
N LEU A 16 19.23 0.59 -7.61
CA LEU A 16 19.27 2.04 -7.85
C LEU A 16 19.29 2.39 -9.33
N TYR A 17 20.03 1.63 -10.15
CA TYR A 17 20.05 1.78 -11.60
C TYR A 17 18.69 1.52 -12.23
N LEU A 18 18.04 0.39 -11.92
CA LEU A 18 16.73 0.05 -12.46
C LEU A 18 15.64 1.04 -12.01
N LEU A 19 15.74 1.56 -10.78
CA LEU A 19 14.84 2.60 -10.28
C LEU A 19 15.05 3.92 -11.04
N GLY A 20 16.30 4.30 -11.33
CA GLY A 20 16.62 5.48 -12.14
C GLY A 20 16.10 5.39 -13.57
N GLU A 21 16.15 4.20 -14.18
CA GLU A 21 15.63 3.94 -15.53
C GLU A 21 14.10 3.73 -15.56
N GLY A 22 13.44 3.64 -14.40
CA GLY A 22 12.01 3.33 -14.31
C GLY A 22 11.65 1.89 -14.76
N THR A 23 12.62 0.98 -14.75
CA THR A 23 12.46 -0.41 -15.24
C THR A 23 12.41 -1.45 -14.10
N HIS A 24 12.47 -1.01 -12.85
CA HIS A 24 12.39 -1.90 -11.69
C HIS A 24 10.96 -2.41 -11.44
N SER A 25 10.53 -3.45 -12.17
CA SER A 25 9.19 -4.06 -12.06
C SER A 25 8.78 -4.54 -10.66
N ARG A 26 9.78 -4.82 -9.80
CA ARG A 26 9.59 -5.24 -8.40
C ARG A 26 10.03 -4.18 -7.38
N ALA A 27 9.89 -2.89 -7.71
CA ALA A 27 10.35 -1.79 -6.85
C ALA A 27 9.75 -1.86 -5.45
N TYR A 28 8.52 -2.38 -5.33
CA TYR A 28 7.81 -2.60 -4.09
C TYR A 28 8.47 -3.59 -3.13
N ASP A 29 9.45 -4.41 -3.56
CA ASP A 29 10.22 -5.28 -2.65
C ASP A 29 11.35 -4.53 -1.93
N LYS A 30 11.65 -3.33 -2.42
CA LYS A 30 12.78 -2.50 -1.99
C LYS A 30 12.29 -1.21 -1.32
N LEU A 31 11.34 -0.54 -1.95
CA LEU A 31 10.73 0.71 -1.45
C LEU A 31 9.64 0.43 -0.42
N GLY A 32 9.44 1.43 0.45
CA GLY A 32 8.57 1.41 1.61
C GLY A 32 9.21 0.75 2.83
N ALA A 33 8.38 0.30 3.77
CA ALA A 33 8.84 -0.45 4.95
C ALA A 33 8.99 -1.96 4.67
N LYS A 34 10.17 -2.52 4.95
CA LYS A 34 10.49 -3.96 4.79
C LYS A 34 11.09 -4.54 6.06
N LEU A 35 10.51 -5.63 6.55
CA LEU A 35 11.11 -6.42 7.62
C LEU A 35 12.43 -7.02 7.11
N ARG A 36 13.49 -6.90 7.92
CA ARG A 36 14.82 -7.44 7.63
C ARG A 36 15.43 -8.08 8.87
N ASP A 37 16.27 -9.06 8.63
CA ASP A 37 17.19 -9.63 9.62
C ASP A 37 18.62 -9.40 9.09
N VAL A 38 19.45 -8.72 9.87
CA VAL A 38 20.87 -8.52 9.59
C VAL A 38 21.68 -9.15 10.71
N GLU A 39 22.30 -10.29 10.43
CA GLU A 39 23.17 -11.01 11.36
C GLU A 39 22.50 -11.27 12.74
N GLY A 40 21.20 -11.58 12.74
CA GLY A 40 20.40 -11.82 13.94
C GLY A 40 19.80 -10.56 14.57
N VAL A 41 20.03 -9.38 13.98
CA VAL A 41 19.35 -8.14 14.36
C VAL A 41 18.15 -7.92 13.45
N THR A 42 16.96 -8.21 13.97
CA THR A 42 15.70 -7.94 13.28
C THR A 42 15.32 -6.46 13.34
N GLY A 43 14.74 -5.93 12.29
CA GLY A 43 14.20 -4.57 12.26
C GLY A 43 13.45 -4.26 10.98
N VAL A 44 13.28 -2.97 10.69
CA VAL A 44 12.58 -2.51 9.49
C VAL A 44 13.50 -1.59 8.70
N ASN A 45 13.72 -1.91 7.42
CA ASN A 45 14.34 -1.02 6.46
C ASN A 45 13.26 -0.17 5.79
N PHE A 46 13.42 1.14 5.83
CA PHE A 46 12.54 2.09 5.17
C PHE A 46 13.28 2.68 3.96
N ALA A 47 12.62 2.73 2.81
CA ALA A 47 13.15 3.41 1.63
C ALA A 47 12.07 4.24 0.91
N VAL A 48 12.38 5.49 0.56
CA VAL A 48 11.42 6.40 -0.09
C VAL A 48 12.08 7.30 -1.11
N TRP A 49 11.43 7.52 -2.25
CA TRP A 49 11.93 8.42 -3.30
C TRP A 49 11.49 9.86 -3.01
N ALA A 50 12.46 10.75 -2.78
CA ALA A 50 12.23 12.17 -2.53
C ALA A 50 13.47 12.98 -2.94
N PRO A 51 13.77 13.04 -4.26
CA PRO A 51 15.05 13.53 -4.77
C PRO A 51 15.31 15.01 -4.45
N ASN A 52 14.28 15.83 -4.33
CA ASN A 52 14.43 17.27 -4.07
C ASN A 52 14.31 17.64 -2.58
N ALA A 53 14.02 16.67 -1.72
CA ALA A 53 14.01 16.89 -0.28
C ALA A 53 15.41 17.24 0.24
N THR A 54 15.46 18.10 1.26
CA THR A 54 16.69 18.49 1.96
C THR A 54 17.02 17.53 3.10
N SER A 55 15.99 16.93 3.71
CA SER A 55 16.12 15.83 4.67
C SER A 55 14.84 15.01 4.70
N VAL A 56 14.97 13.71 4.95
CA VAL A 56 13.84 12.83 5.26
C VAL A 56 14.12 12.12 6.57
N GLN A 57 13.11 12.03 7.45
CA GLN A 57 13.18 11.32 8.72
C GLN A 57 12.03 10.31 8.81
N VAL A 58 12.25 9.21 9.51
CA VAL A 58 11.17 8.28 9.87
C VAL A 58 10.61 8.71 11.23
N VAL A 59 9.31 8.97 11.29
CA VAL A 59 8.59 9.34 12.52
C VAL A 59 7.47 8.35 12.78
N GLY A 60 7.25 7.98 14.03
CA GLY A 60 6.25 6.99 14.41
C GLY A 60 6.13 6.83 15.92
N ASP A 61 5.35 5.85 16.35
CA ASP A 61 5.12 5.61 17.78
C ASP A 61 6.43 5.29 18.52
N PHE A 62 7.32 4.51 17.89
CA PHE A 62 8.63 4.11 18.43
C PHE A 62 9.60 5.25 18.75
N ASN A 63 9.40 6.45 18.20
CA ASN A 63 10.19 7.64 18.52
C ASN A 63 9.33 8.83 18.95
N TYR A 64 8.12 8.58 19.43
CA TYR A 64 7.19 9.61 19.87
C TYR A 64 6.97 10.72 18.81
N TRP A 65 7.00 10.33 17.54
CA TRP A 65 6.86 11.23 16.39
C TRP A 65 7.97 12.30 16.27
N ASP A 66 9.13 12.05 16.89
CA ASP A 66 10.35 12.86 16.81
C ASP A 66 11.43 12.20 15.93
N GLY A 67 11.65 12.77 14.75
CA GLY A 67 12.56 12.22 13.74
C GLY A 67 14.04 12.53 13.95
N ARG A 68 14.42 13.29 14.99
CA ARG A 68 15.83 13.72 15.20
C ARG A 68 16.82 12.57 15.30
N SER A 69 16.41 11.42 15.84
CA SER A 69 17.24 10.21 15.97
C SER A 69 17.11 9.24 14.79
N HIS A 70 16.24 9.52 13.82
CA HIS A 70 15.93 8.62 12.69
C HIS A 70 15.92 9.38 11.36
N SER A 71 16.94 10.20 11.14
CA SER A 71 17.22 10.82 9.84
C SER A 71 17.74 9.79 8.85
N MET A 72 17.21 9.81 7.63
CA MET A 72 17.54 8.85 6.57
C MET A 72 18.78 9.29 5.78
N ARG A 73 19.47 8.33 5.18
CA ARG A 73 20.61 8.53 4.28
C ARG A 73 20.11 8.66 2.84
N LYS A 74 20.54 9.69 2.13
CA LYS A 74 20.21 9.90 0.70
C LYS A 74 21.21 9.20 -0.21
N HIS A 75 20.71 8.37 -1.11
CA HIS A 75 21.47 7.78 -2.20
C HIS A 75 21.53 8.73 -3.39
N ILE A 76 22.75 9.08 -3.82
CA ILE A 76 23.00 9.97 -4.95
C ILE A 76 23.55 9.12 -6.10
N PRO A 77 23.07 9.28 -7.35
CA PRO A 77 22.16 10.34 -7.83
C PRO A 77 20.65 10.01 -7.80
N SER A 78 20.24 8.81 -7.37
CA SER A 78 18.84 8.34 -7.46
C SER A 78 17.84 9.21 -6.67
N GLY A 79 18.29 9.84 -5.58
CA GLY A 79 17.42 10.64 -4.70
C GLY A 79 16.51 9.79 -3.81
N ILE A 80 16.83 8.51 -3.64
CA ILE A 80 16.15 7.61 -2.71
C ILE A 80 16.76 7.78 -1.32
N TRP A 81 15.92 7.86 -0.30
CA TRP A 81 16.30 7.92 1.10
C TRP A 81 16.11 6.55 1.74
N GLU A 82 17.07 6.11 2.54
CA GLU A 82 17.03 4.80 3.21
C GLU A 82 17.47 4.88 4.68
N LEU A 83 16.83 4.10 5.55
CA LEU A 83 17.26 3.86 6.92
C LEU A 83 16.75 2.52 7.44
N PHE A 84 17.62 1.75 8.08
CA PHE A 84 17.24 0.58 8.86
C PHE A 84 17.14 0.92 10.34
N ILE A 85 16.01 0.59 10.94
CA ILE A 85 15.75 0.81 12.37
C ILE A 85 15.65 -0.54 13.07
N PRO A 86 16.64 -0.91 13.90
CA PRO A 86 16.67 -2.20 14.57
C PRO A 86 15.60 -2.29 15.67
N GLY A 87 15.04 -3.48 15.84
CA GLY A 87 14.06 -3.79 16.89
C GLY A 87 12.61 -3.43 16.56
N LEU A 88 12.35 -2.72 15.45
CA LEU A 88 10.99 -2.47 14.97
C LEU A 88 10.33 -3.76 14.45
N LYS A 89 9.00 -3.80 14.53
CA LYS A 89 8.18 -4.98 14.24
C LYS A 89 6.96 -4.61 13.40
N THR A 90 6.24 -5.62 12.94
CA THR A 90 4.89 -5.47 12.40
C THR A 90 3.98 -4.74 13.38
N GLY A 91 3.12 -3.86 12.87
CA GLY A 91 2.18 -3.05 13.64
C GLY A 91 2.69 -1.64 13.99
N GLU A 92 3.99 -1.36 13.79
CA GLU A 92 4.54 -0.02 14.02
C GLU A 92 3.92 0.99 13.05
N LYS A 93 3.38 2.07 13.61
CA LYS A 93 2.84 3.20 12.84
C LYS A 93 3.95 4.18 12.53
N TYR A 94 4.00 4.65 11.28
CA TYR A 94 5.02 5.58 10.85
C TYR A 94 4.58 6.48 9.70
N LYS A 95 5.36 7.54 9.50
CA LYS A 95 5.33 8.45 8.36
C LYS A 95 6.75 8.87 8.00
N PHE A 96 6.90 9.43 6.81
CA PHE A 96 8.10 10.15 6.41
C PHE A 96 7.91 11.64 6.68
N ARG A 97 8.73 12.20 7.57
CA ARG A 97 8.83 13.65 7.73
C ARG A 97 9.79 14.19 6.67
N VAL A 98 9.22 14.82 5.64
CA VAL A 98 9.94 15.32 4.47
C VAL A 98 10.15 16.82 4.62
N LYS A 99 11.42 17.25 4.62
CA LYS A 99 11.79 18.67 4.61
C LYS A 99 12.02 19.14 3.20
N THR A 100 11.20 20.07 2.76
CA THR A 100 11.19 20.62 1.40
C THR A 100 12.28 21.70 1.25
N SER A 101 12.64 22.02 0.00
CA SER A 101 13.69 23.00 -0.31
C SER A 101 13.32 24.45 0.04
N ASP A 102 12.03 24.76 0.16
CA ASP A 102 11.51 26.04 0.64
C ASP A 102 11.51 26.17 2.19
N GLY A 103 12.03 25.16 2.90
CA GLY A 103 12.17 25.15 4.35
C GLY A 103 10.97 24.58 5.11
N GLY A 104 9.89 24.21 4.41
CA GLY A 104 8.75 23.51 4.99
C GLY A 104 9.06 22.09 5.46
N SER A 105 8.17 21.53 6.27
CA SER A 105 8.21 20.13 6.71
C SER A 105 6.81 19.55 6.66
N ILE A 106 6.65 18.39 6.01
CA ILE A 106 5.35 17.72 5.84
C ILE A 106 5.51 16.24 6.21
N ASP A 107 4.56 15.72 6.98
CA ASP A 107 4.50 14.30 7.31
C ASP A 107 3.68 13.55 6.26
N LYS A 108 4.36 12.71 5.48
CA LYS A 108 3.83 11.93 4.36
C LYS A 108 3.58 10.49 4.75
N SER A 109 2.48 9.93 4.26
CA SER A 109 2.26 8.48 4.25
C SER A 109 3.26 7.85 3.27
N ASP A 110 3.63 6.60 3.50
CA ASP A 110 4.52 5.87 2.61
C ASP A 110 3.81 5.58 1.27
N PRO A 111 4.33 6.08 0.13
CA PRO A 111 3.81 5.75 -1.19
C PRO A 111 3.77 4.24 -1.48
N TYR A 112 4.70 3.48 -0.89
CA TYR A 112 4.83 2.03 -0.99
C TYR A 112 4.36 1.30 0.29
N GLY A 113 3.63 1.99 1.16
CA GLY A 113 3.08 1.44 2.38
C GLY A 113 2.06 0.33 2.05
N VAL A 114 2.21 -0.82 2.70
CA VAL A 114 1.37 -2.01 2.45
C VAL A 114 0.18 -2.12 3.40
N ALA A 115 0.14 -1.29 4.45
CA ALA A 115 -0.97 -1.14 5.38
C ALA A 115 -1.05 0.30 5.88
N ALA A 116 -2.24 0.72 6.33
CA ALA A 116 -2.52 2.08 6.77
C ALA A 116 -3.44 2.09 8.00
N GLU A 117 -3.42 3.18 8.75
CA GLU A 117 -4.42 3.45 9.79
C GLU A 117 -5.81 3.68 9.20
N LEU A 118 -6.83 3.43 10.05
CA LEU A 118 -8.21 3.73 9.70
C LEU A 118 -8.42 5.24 9.48
N PRO A 119 -8.99 5.67 8.34
CA PRO A 119 -9.33 7.08 8.14
C PRO A 119 -10.25 7.62 9.24
N PRO A 120 -10.05 8.87 9.71
CA PRO A 120 -9.23 9.92 9.11
C PRO A 120 -7.74 9.91 9.53
N CYS A 121 -7.28 8.91 10.27
CA CYS A 121 -5.85 8.75 10.54
C CYS A 121 -5.11 8.35 9.26
N THR A 122 -3.82 8.66 9.18
CA THR A 122 -3.05 8.64 7.92
C THR A 122 -1.64 8.06 8.07
N ALA A 123 -1.28 7.47 9.22
CA ALA A 123 0.01 6.79 9.30
C ALA A 123 -0.02 5.51 8.45
N SER A 124 1.12 5.20 7.84
CA SER A 124 1.38 3.87 7.29
C SER A 124 1.69 2.92 8.46
N ILE A 125 1.44 1.63 8.26
CA ILE A 125 1.69 0.58 9.25
C ILE A 125 2.66 -0.43 8.66
N VAL A 126 3.70 -0.79 9.41
CA VAL A 126 4.60 -1.89 9.03
C VAL A 126 3.79 -3.19 9.05
N ALA A 127 3.74 -3.91 7.93
CA ALA A 127 3.05 -5.19 7.83
C ALA A 127 3.97 -6.27 7.27
N ASP A 128 3.71 -7.51 7.68
CA ASP A 128 4.30 -8.70 7.11
C ASP A 128 3.28 -9.31 6.13
N LEU A 129 3.64 -9.40 4.85
CA LEU A 129 2.78 -9.95 3.81
C LEU A 129 2.96 -11.46 3.63
N ASP A 130 3.97 -12.06 4.26
CA ASP A 130 4.30 -13.48 4.10
C ASP A 130 3.59 -14.38 5.12
N VAL A 131 2.76 -13.80 6.00
CA VAL A 131 2.02 -14.54 7.04
C VAL A 131 0.88 -15.39 6.49
N HIS A 132 0.31 -15.02 5.34
CA HIS A 132 -0.84 -15.70 4.76
C HIS A 132 -0.43 -16.95 3.96
N GLN A 133 -1.04 -18.09 4.28
CA GLN A 133 -0.83 -19.34 3.54
C GLN A 133 -1.95 -19.58 2.52
N TRP A 134 -1.66 -19.23 1.26
CA TRP A 134 -2.56 -19.43 0.13
C TRP A 134 -2.92 -20.89 -0.12
N ARG A 135 -4.17 -21.16 -0.52
CA ARG A 135 -4.68 -22.50 -0.87
C ARG A 135 -5.35 -22.54 -2.24
N ASP A 136 -5.03 -21.58 -3.11
CA ASP A 136 -5.60 -21.39 -4.44
C ASP A 136 -4.74 -21.93 -5.59
N SER A 137 -3.73 -22.76 -5.30
CA SER A 137 -2.77 -23.24 -6.31
C SER A 137 -3.45 -23.91 -7.52
N LYS A 138 -4.53 -24.68 -7.30
CA LYS A 138 -5.32 -25.29 -8.37
C LYS A 138 -6.01 -24.24 -9.25
N TRP A 139 -6.58 -23.19 -8.66
CA TRP A 139 -7.20 -22.09 -9.40
C TRP A 139 -6.17 -21.34 -10.24
N MET A 140 -5.02 -21.01 -9.64
CA MET A 140 -3.95 -20.28 -10.31
C MET A 140 -3.36 -21.06 -11.50
N GLU A 141 -3.23 -22.39 -11.38
CA GLU A 141 -2.79 -23.24 -12.49
C GLU A 141 -3.83 -23.30 -13.62
N GLN A 142 -5.11 -23.47 -13.28
CA GLN A 142 -6.20 -23.45 -14.27
C GLN A 142 -6.26 -22.11 -15.01
N ARG A 143 -6.17 -20.99 -14.29
CA ARG A 143 -6.19 -19.64 -14.86
C ARG A 143 -5.08 -19.41 -15.88
N ARG A 144 -3.89 -20.01 -15.69
CA ARG A 144 -2.77 -19.89 -16.64
C ARG A 144 -3.00 -20.63 -17.95
N GLN A 145 -3.80 -21.69 -17.93
CA GLN A 145 -4.02 -22.57 -19.08
C GLN A 145 -5.24 -22.15 -19.93
N LEU A 146 -6.18 -21.41 -19.35
CA LEU A 146 -7.42 -21.01 -20.01
C LEU A 146 -7.31 -19.63 -20.67
N ASN A 147 -7.92 -19.46 -21.83
CA ASN A 147 -8.16 -18.15 -22.43
C ASN A 147 -9.46 -17.56 -21.84
N PRO A 148 -9.40 -16.51 -20.99
CA PRO A 148 -10.61 -15.97 -20.35
C PRO A 148 -11.63 -15.41 -21.35
N LEU A 149 -11.21 -15.02 -22.56
CA LEU A 149 -12.11 -14.54 -23.62
C LEU A 149 -13.01 -15.63 -24.22
N GLU A 150 -12.65 -16.91 -24.00
CA GLU A 150 -13.39 -18.08 -24.48
C GLU A 150 -14.17 -18.77 -23.34
N GLN A 151 -14.13 -18.21 -22.14
CA GLN A 151 -14.83 -18.74 -20.96
C GLN A 151 -16.08 -17.91 -20.66
N PRO A 152 -17.10 -18.48 -19.99
CA PRO A 152 -18.21 -17.70 -19.49
C PRO A 152 -17.71 -16.66 -18.47
N MET A 153 -18.09 -15.40 -18.68
CA MET A 153 -17.75 -14.29 -17.79
C MET A 153 -19.01 -13.51 -17.44
N SER A 154 -19.58 -13.84 -16.28
CA SER A 154 -20.65 -13.10 -15.63
C SER A 154 -20.10 -12.48 -14.35
N ILE A 155 -20.13 -11.14 -14.27
CA ILE A 155 -19.47 -10.33 -13.25
C ILE A 155 -20.52 -9.70 -12.34
N TYR A 156 -20.31 -9.80 -11.03
CA TYR A 156 -21.05 -9.05 -10.02
C TYR A 156 -20.17 -7.93 -9.46
N GLU A 157 -20.48 -6.69 -9.83
CA GLU A 157 -19.76 -5.49 -9.36
C GLU A 157 -20.21 -5.12 -7.93
N VAL A 158 -19.26 -4.84 -7.05
CA VAL A 158 -19.52 -4.64 -5.61
C VAL A 158 -18.70 -3.48 -5.03
N HIS A 159 -19.40 -2.56 -4.37
CA HIS A 159 -18.80 -1.67 -3.37
C HIS A 159 -18.83 -2.34 -1.98
N LEU A 160 -17.68 -2.81 -1.50
CA LEU A 160 -17.59 -3.57 -0.23
C LEU A 160 -18.19 -2.81 0.97
N GLY A 161 -18.00 -1.49 1.02
CA GLY A 161 -18.46 -0.65 2.13
C GLY A 161 -19.97 -0.43 2.21
N SER A 162 -20.73 -0.76 1.16
CA SER A 162 -22.18 -0.55 1.10
C SER A 162 -22.99 -1.76 0.68
N TRP A 163 -22.36 -2.87 0.29
CA TRP A 163 -23.06 -4.09 -0.10
C TRP A 163 -23.97 -4.62 1.01
N ARG A 164 -23.45 -4.73 2.23
CA ARG A 164 -24.21 -5.14 3.42
C ARG A 164 -23.62 -4.52 4.67
N ARG A 165 -24.48 -4.17 5.63
CA ARG A 165 -24.06 -3.64 6.94
C ARG A 165 -24.05 -4.73 8.01
N GLY A 166 -22.98 -4.78 8.81
CA GLY A 166 -22.91 -5.57 10.03
C GLY A 166 -23.74 -4.95 11.15
N LYS A 167 -24.49 -5.77 11.90
CA LYS A 167 -25.21 -5.34 13.10
C LYS A 167 -24.21 -4.94 14.20
N ASP A 168 -24.58 -3.93 15.00
CA ASP A 168 -23.84 -3.49 16.19
C ASP A 168 -22.38 -3.05 15.95
N ARG A 169 -22.07 -2.53 14.75
CA ARG A 169 -20.75 -1.99 14.42
C ARG A 169 -20.77 -0.47 14.29
N LEU A 170 -19.77 0.20 14.87
CA LEU A 170 -19.64 1.66 14.86
C LEU A 170 -19.79 2.26 13.45
N HIS A 171 -19.16 1.64 12.45
CA HIS A 171 -19.23 2.07 11.05
C HIS A 171 -20.12 1.17 10.19
N GLY A 172 -20.70 0.11 10.74
CA GLY A 172 -21.53 -0.85 10.01
C GLY A 172 -20.79 -1.69 8.96
N TRP A 173 -19.47 -1.58 8.81
CA TRP A 173 -18.72 -2.36 7.80
C TRP A 173 -18.53 -3.82 8.23
N LEU A 174 -18.69 -4.72 7.27
CA LEU A 174 -18.21 -6.10 7.40
C LEU A 174 -16.70 -6.13 7.18
N ASN A 175 -16.00 -7.07 7.82
CA ASN A 175 -14.58 -7.27 7.54
C ASN A 175 -14.40 -8.15 6.28
N TYR A 176 -13.19 -8.15 5.70
CA TYR A 176 -12.90 -8.91 4.48
C TYR A 176 -13.22 -10.41 4.62
N ARG A 177 -13.01 -11.03 5.78
CA ARG A 177 -13.31 -12.46 5.97
C ARG A 177 -14.82 -12.72 5.93
N GLU A 178 -15.62 -11.89 6.59
CA GLU A 178 -17.07 -11.98 6.55
C GLU A 178 -17.63 -11.73 5.14
N LEU A 179 -17.06 -10.73 4.45
CA LEU A 179 -17.38 -10.45 3.06
C LEU A 179 -17.07 -11.65 2.17
N ALA A 180 -15.96 -12.34 2.39
CA ALA A 180 -15.54 -13.48 1.58
C ALA A 180 -16.62 -14.58 1.57
N HIS A 181 -17.04 -15.03 2.75
CA HIS A 181 -18.05 -16.09 2.85
C HIS A 181 -19.39 -15.66 2.27
N GLN A 182 -19.86 -14.46 2.63
CA GLN A 182 -21.20 -14.00 2.24
C GLN A 182 -21.29 -13.66 0.73
N LEU A 183 -20.23 -13.10 0.14
CA LEU A 183 -20.22 -12.79 -1.29
C LEU A 183 -20.03 -14.05 -2.14
N VAL A 184 -19.22 -15.02 -1.69
CA VAL A 184 -19.08 -16.31 -2.38
C VAL A 184 -20.40 -17.07 -2.39
N GLU A 185 -21.08 -17.18 -1.24
CA GLU A 185 -22.40 -17.81 -1.14
C GLU A 185 -23.40 -17.15 -2.09
N TYR A 186 -23.45 -15.82 -2.08
CA TYR A 186 -24.33 -15.05 -2.97
C TYR A 186 -23.99 -15.27 -4.46
N CYS A 187 -22.70 -15.30 -4.82
CA CYS A 187 -22.28 -15.54 -6.20
C CYS A 187 -22.65 -16.94 -6.67
N GLN A 188 -22.52 -17.95 -5.81
CA GLN A 188 -22.89 -19.33 -6.13
C GLN A 188 -24.40 -19.49 -6.30
N GLU A 189 -25.21 -18.87 -5.44
CA GLU A 189 -26.67 -18.88 -5.56
C GLU A 189 -27.13 -18.22 -6.87
N MET A 190 -26.50 -17.10 -7.25
CA MET A 190 -26.87 -16.31 -8.42
C MET A 190 -26.20 -16.75 -9.73
N GLY A 191 -25.17 -17.61 -9.66
CA GLY A 191 -24.43 -18.12 -10.82
C GLY A 191 -23.41 -17.15 -11.42
N TYR A 192 -22.85 -16.22 -10.63
CA TYR A 192 -21.76 -15.35 -11.08
C TYR A 192 -20.43 -16.11 -11.11
N THR A 193 -19.55 -15.72 -12.03
CA THR A 193 -18.22 -16.31 -12.21
C THR A 193 -17.10 -15.45 -11.59
N HIS A 194 -17.34 -14.15 -11.49
CA HIS A 194 -16.39 -13.16 -11.01
C HIS A 194 -17.07 -12.13 -10.11
N LEU A 195 -16.32 -11.67 -9.12
CA LEU A 195 -16.57 -10.44 -8.39
C LEU A 195 -15.70 -9.34 -8.98
N GLU A 196 -16.28 -8.19 -9.28
CA GLU A 196 -15.54 -6.97 -9.58
C GLU A 196 -15.68 -6.01 -8.41
N LEU A 197 -14.54 -5.66 -7.80
CA LEU A 197 -14.50 -4.79 -6.66
C LEU A 197 -14.23 -3.37 -7.14
N MET A 198 -15.09 -2.44 -6.72
CA MET A 198 -14.72 -1.02 -6.73
C MET A 198 -13.40 -0.82 -5.97
N PRO A 199 -12.65 0.29 -6.19
CA PRO A 199 -11.26 0.38 -5.76
C PRO A 199 -11.07 0.06 -4.27
N VAL A 200 -10.24 -0.95 -4.00
CA VAL A 200 -9.91 -1.39 -2.63
C VAL A 200 -8.66 -0.74 -2.07
N SER A 201 -7.94 0.05 -2.86
CA SER A 201 -6.77 0.81 -2.40
C SER A 201 -7.15 1.83 -1.31
N GLU A 202 -6.22 2.16 -0.42
CA GLU A 202 -6.51 3.08 0.67
C GLU A 202 -6.85 4.48 0.15
N HIS A 203 -7.94 5.03 0.68
CA HIS A 203 -8.53 6.30 0.26
C HIS A 203 -9.10 7.05 1.48
N PRO A 204 -8.96 8.38 1.56
CA PRO A 204 -9.30 9.12 2.77
C PRO A 204 -10.83 9.31 2.92
N TYR A 205 -11.56 9.39 1.81
CA TYR A 205 -12.97 9.76 1.82
C TYR A 205 -13.87 8.67 1.23
N THR A 206 -14.75 8.11 2.06
CA THR A 206 -15.70 7.04 1.66
C THR A 206 -16.63 7.48 0.52
N GLY A 207 -16.97 8.77 0.42
CA GLY A 207 -17.84 9.28 -0.63
C GLY A 207 -17.19 9.32 -2.02
N SER A 208 -15.89 9.07 -2.14
CA SER A 208 -15.20 8.89 -3.43
C SER A 208 -15.40 7.48 -4.02
N TRP A 209 -16.00 6.56 -3.26
CA TRP A 209 -16.12 5.14 -3.58
C TRP A 209 -14.79 4.43 -3.88
N GLY A 210 -13.67 5.01 -3.42
CA GLY A 210 -12.32 4.50 -3.63
C GLY A 210 -11.56 5.16 -4.78
N TYR A 211 -12.23 5.90 -5.67
CA TYR A 211 -11.60 6.52 -6.84
C TYR A 211 -10.67 7.70 -6.52
N GLN A 212 -10.60 8.14 -5.26
CA GLN A 212 -9.60 9.12 -4.81
C GLN A 212 -8.56 8.42 -3.92
N THR A 213 -7.72 7.60 -4.54
CA THR A 213 -6.70 6.77 -3.85
C THR A 213 -5.51 7.59 -3.37
N VAL A 214 -5.03 7.29 -2.15
CA VAL A 214 -3.78 7.84 -1.58
C VAL A 214 -2.74 6.77 -1.27
N GLY A 215 -3.18 5.56 -0.90
CA GLY A 215 -2.30 4.43 -0.59
C GLY A 215 -2.43 3.33 -1.66
N TYR A 216 -1.65 3.46 -2.73
CA TYR A 216 -1.71 2.57 -3.91
C TYR A 216 -1.28 1.13 -3.65
N PHE A 217 -0.44 0.90 -2.63
CA PHE A 217 0.12 -0.42 -2.29
C PHE A 217 -0.56 -1.07 -1.06
N SER A 218 -1.55 -0.40 -0.47
CA SER A 218 -2.30 -0.89 0.68
C SER A 218 -3.77 -1.05 0.33
N VAL A 219 -4.37 -2.17 0.72
CA VAL A 219 -5.83 -2.29 0.77
C VAL A 219 -6.38 -1.43 1.90
N THR A 220 -7.59 -0.89 1.74
CA THR A 220 -8.18 -0.02 2.74
C THR A 220 -8.38 -0.77 4.06
N SER A 221 -7.96 -0.12 5.14
CA SER A 221 -8.06 -0.59 6.51
C SER A 221 -9.50 -0.66 7.04
N ARG A 222 -10.47 -0.07 6.31
CA ARG A 222 -11.90 -0.06 6.67
C ARG A 222 -12.49 -1.46 6.91
N TYR A 223 -11.97 -2.47 6.22
CA TYR A 223 -12.51 -3.83 6.26
C TYR A 223 -11.53 -4.85 6.88
N GLY A 224 -10.38 -4.40 7.39
CA GLY A 224 -9.41 -5.28 8.06
C GLY A 224 -8.00 -5.11 7.52
N SER A 225 -7.17 -6.12 7.80
CA SER A 225 -5.75 -6.15 7.42
C SER A 225 -5.53 -6.61 5.97
N PRO A 226 -4.32 -6.41 5.42
CA PRO A 226 -3.94 -7.03 4.16
C PRO A 226 -4.11 -8.56 4.16
N GLU A 227 -3.82 -9.22 5.27
CA GLU A 227 -4.02 -10.67 5.42
C GLU A 227 -5.50 -11.07 5.28
N ASP A 228 -6.41 -10.26 5.82
CA ASP A 228 -7.85 -10.52 5.70
C ASP A 228 -8.32 -10.37 4.25
N PHE A 229 -7.71 -9.47 3.47
CA PHE A 229 -7.99 -9.37 2.04
C PHE A 229 -7.36 -10.52 1.23
N MET A 230 -6.15 -10.98 1.60
CA MET A 230 -5.58 -12.20 1.00
C MET A 230 -6.51 -13.39 1.23
N TYR A 231 -7.03 -13.55 2.45
CA TYR A 231 -8.04 -14.56 2.77
C TYR A 231 -9.31 -14.41 1.93
N PHE A 232 -9.78 -13.18 1.69
CA PHE A 232 -10.93 -12.93 0.83
C PHE A 232 -10.70 -13.48 -0.59
N VAL A 233 -9.57 -13.14 -1.20
CA VAL A 233 -9.23 -13.60 -2.56
C VAL A 233 -9.02 -15.11 -2.60
N ASP A 234 -8.28 -15.67 -1.64
CA ASP A 234 -8.02 -17.11 -1.52
C ASP A 234 -9.34 -17.90 -1.39
N HIS A 235 -10.28 -17.40 -0.58
CA HIS A 235 -11.59 -18.01 -0.41
C HIS A 235 -12.44 -17.94 -1.68
N CYS A 236 -12.40 -16.83 -2.42
CA CYS A 236 -13.07 -16.72 -3.72
C CYS A 236 -12.52 -17.76 -4.71
N HIS A 237 -11.20 -17.84 -4.84
CA HIS A 237 -10.53 -18.78 -5.75
C HIS A 237 -10.83 -20.24 -5.41
N GLN A 238 -10.81 -20.62 -4.12
CA GLN A 238 -11.17 -21.97 -3.67
C GLN A 238 -12.62 -22.36 -4.02
N ASN A 239 -13.49 -21.37 -4.23
CA ASN A 239 -14.89 -21.54 -4.59
C ASN A 239 -15.19 -21.26 -6.06
N GLY A 240 -14.16 -21.12 -6.90
CA GLY A 240 -14.31 -20.93 -8.33
C GLY A 240 -14.76 -19.53 -8.75
N ILE A 241 -14.62 -18.53 -7.87
CA ILE A 241 -14.97 -17.14 -8.14
C ILE A 241 -13.70 -16.33 -8.40
N GLY A 242 -13.61 -15.73 -9.59
CA GLY A 242 -12.52 -14.81 -9.91
C GLY A 242 -12.72 -13.45 -9.25
N VAL A 243 -11.62 -12.76 -8.93
CA VAL A 243 -11.65 -11.40 -8.37
C VAL A 243 -11.00 -10.43 -9.34
N ILE A 244 -11.75 -9.42 -9.74
CA ILE A 244 -11.34 -8.26 -10.54
C ILE A 244 -11.33 -7.05 -9.60
N ILE A 245 -10.36 -6.17 -9.76
CA ILE A 245 -10.21 -4.97 -8.92
C ILE A 245 -10.13 -3.76 -9.85
N ASP A 246 -10.98 -2.77 -9.58
CA ASP A 246 -10.84 -1.44 -10.17
C ASP A 246 -9.53 -0.81 -9.74
N TRP A 247 -8.70 -0.49 -10.73
CA TRP A 247 -7.43 0.17 -10.53
C TRP A 247 -7.51 1.62 -11.01
N VAL A 248 -6.98 2.56 -10.21
CA VAL A 248 -7.16 4.01 -10.42
C VAL A 248 -5.82 4.72 -10.72
N PRO A 249 -5.19 4.46 -11.88
CA PRO A 249 -3.89 5.06 -12.22
C PRO A 249 -3.99 6.48 -12.77
N ALA A 250 -5.20 6.93 -13.11
CA ALA A 250 -5.39 8.16 -13.89
C ALA A 250 -5.11 9.44 -13.10
N HIS A 251 -5.31 9.43 -11.78
CA HIS A 251 -5.16 10.61 -10.92
C HIS A 251 -5.06 10.20 -9.44
N PHE A 252 -4.67 11.16 -8.58
CA PHE A 252 -4.72 11.07 -7.12
C PHE A 252 -5.23 12.40 -6.53
N PRO A 253 -5.82 12.41 -5.32
CA PRO A 253 -6.38 13.62 -4.73
C PRO A 253 -5.29 14.53 -4.14
N LYS A 254 -5.68 15.76 -3.76
CA LYS A 254 -4.76 16.81 -3.33
C LYS A 254 -4.43 16.79 -1.82
N ASP A 255 -4.74 15.71 -1.13
CA ASP A 255 -4.47 15.51 0.30
C ASP A 255 -2.98 15.58 0.63
N ASP A 256 -2.61 16.40 1.61
CA ASP A 256 -1.20 16.66 1.94
C ASP A 256 -0.43 15.43 2.45
N HIS A 257 -1.11 14.45 3.06
CA HIS A 257 -0.48 13.21 3.52
C HIS A 257 -0.16 12.24 2.36
N GLY A 258 -0.73 12.46 1.17
CA GLY A 258 -0.56 11.63 -0.01
C GLY A 258 0.56 12.10 -0.95
N LEU A 259 0.43 11.81 -2.24
CA LEU A 259 1.50 11.99 -3.23
C LEU A 259 1.74 13.44 -3.69
N ARG A 260 0.77 14.34 -3.49
CA ARG A 260 0.86 15.73 -3.95
C ARG A 260 2.11 16.42 -3.41
N ARG A 261 2.88 17.04 -4.31
CA ARG A 261 4.09 17.80 -3.98
C ARG A 261 5.01 17.08 -3.00
N PHE A 262 5.22 15.78 -3.21
CA PHE A 262 5.75 14.87 -2.19
C PHE A 262 7.03 15.36 -1.52
N ASP A 263 7.97 15.87 -2.31
CA ASP A 263 9.27 16.37 -1.85
C ASP A 263 9.41 17.91 -1.93
N GLY A 264 8.28 18.61 -2.04
CA GLY A 264 8.19 20.06 -2.24
C GLY A 264 8.12 20.47 -3.72
N THR A 265 8.37 19.55 -4.66
CA THR A 265 8.23 19.76 -6.11
C THR A 265 7.07 18.94 -6.68
N ALA A 266 6.67 19.20 -7.92
CA ALA A 266 5.73 18.34 -8.64
C ALA A 266 6.45 17.03 -9.02
N LEU A 267 6.44 16.07 -8.09
CA LEU A 267 7.21 14.82 -8.19
C LEU A 267 6.41 13.72 -8.90
N TYR A 268 5.19 13.45 -8.43
CA TYR A 268 4.30 12.45 -9.02
C TYR A 268 3.35 13.06 -10.04
N GLU A 269 2.82 14.25 -9.73
CA GLU A 269 2.03 15.05 -10.64
C GLU A 269 2.92 15.78 -11.66
N HIS A 270 2.37 16.07 -12.84
CA HIS A 270 3.04 16.91 -13.81
C HIS A 270 3.07 18.38 -13.33
N ALA A 271 4.21 19.06 -13.50
CA ALA A 271 4.41 20.43 -13.01
C ALA A 271 3.51 21.49 -13.66
N ASP A 272 3.15 21.28 -14.94
CA ASP A 272 2.17 22.12 -15.65
C ASP A 272 0.73 21.72 -15.29
N PRO A 273 -0.06 22.60 -14.63
CA PRO A 273 -1.42 22.28 -14.21
C PRO A 273 -2.36 21.90 -15.35
N ARG A 274 -2.09 22.34 -16.59
CA ARG A 274 -2.88 21.98 -17.78
C ARG A 274 -2.78 20.50 -18.14
N GLN A 275 -1.75 19.82 -17.62
CA GLN A 275 -1.47 18.40 -17.81
C GLN A 275 -1.55 17.61 -16.50
N GLY A 276 -1.31 18.26 -15.36
CA GLY A 276 -1.28 17.63 -14.04
C GLY A 276 -2.57 17.74 -13.22
N GLU A 277 -3.59 18.48 -13.70
CA GLU A 277 -4.85 18.65 -12.96
C GLU A 277 -6.08 18.31 -13.81
N HIS A 278 -7.06 17.68 -13.15
CA HIS A 278 -8.43 17.54 -13.64
C HIS A 278 -9.31 18.56 -12.88
N PRO A 279 -9.70 19.68 -13.53
CA PRO A 279 -10.47 20.75 -12.90
C PRO A 279 -11.93 20.37 -12.61
#